data_AF-A0AA97EXU7-F1
#
_entry.id   AF-A0AA97EXU7-F1
#
_cell.length_a   1.000
_cell.length_b   1.000
_cell.length_c   1.000
_cell.angle_alpha   90.00
_cell.angle_beta   90.00
_cell.angle_gamma   90.00
#
_symmetry.space_group_name_H-M   'P 1'
#
loop_
_entity.id
_entity.type
_entity.pdbx_description
1 polymer ?
#
loop_
_entity_poly.entity_id
_entity_poly.type
_entity_poly.pdbx_seq_one_letter_code
_entity_poly.pdbx_strand_id
1 'polypeptide(L)'
;MDNKKYTAMDIANYIVWYVNRNAENPLCELTPLKLQKILYYIASTYFKKTGTRLFSEHIQKWQYGPVVKEVYHEFKGFGFHHISKPKASLTICDSGTFSISRKEYDPLELSGDNEFTNIANKIISTYAPWKAFDLVELTHTEEAWKDFESDIMKGIELTYSDNELLSAKSVNV
;
A
#
# COMPACT_ATOMS: atom_id res chain seq x y z
N MET A 1 2.90 0.49 -24.34
CA MET A 1 1.92 1.12 -23.43
C MET A 1 1.90 0.25 -22.19
N ASP A 2 2.42 0.76 -21.07
CA ASP A 2 2.48 0.02 -19.82
C ASP A 2 1.06 -0.33 -19.37
N ASN A 3 0.66 -1.59 -19.55
CA ASN A 3 -0.66 -2.10 -19.18
C ASN A 3 -0.67 -2.35 -17.67
N LYS A 4 -0.76 -1.27 -16.87
CA LYS A 4 -0.79 -1.34 -15.40
C LYS A 4 -2.22 -1.55 -14.92
N LYS A 5 -2.38 -2.42 -13.93
CA LYS A 5 -3.66 -3.03 -13.57
C LYS A 5 -4.51 -2.20 -12.60
N TYR A 6 -3.86 -1.50 -11.66
CA TYR A 6 -4.52 -0.76 -10.58
C TYR A 6 -3.78 0.54 -10.25
N THR A 7 -4.43 1.42 -9.49
CA THR A 7 -3.76 2.52 -8.77
C THR A 7 -3.26 2.03 -7.41
N ALA A 8 -2.30 2.72 -6.82
CA ALA A 8 -1.86 2.44 -5.45
C ALA A 8 -3.00 2.64 -4.43
N MET A 9 -3.93 3.55 -4.73
CA MET A 9 -5.12 3.78 -3.91
C MET A 9 -6.08 2.59 -3.92
N ASP A 10 -6.26 1.93 -5.08
CA ASP A 10 -7.11 0.73 -5.19
C ASP A 10 -6.58 -0.38 -4.27
N ILE A 11 -5.26 -0.59 -4.28
CA ILE A 11 -4.60 -1.58 -3.43
C ILE A 11 -4.68 -1.18 -1.96
N ALA A 12 -4.47 0.10 -1.64
CA ALA A 12 -4.60 0.60 -0.27
C ALA A 12 -6.03 0.40 0.28
N ASN A 13 -7.05 0.70 -0.52
CA ASN A 13 -8.44 0.47 -0.18
C ASN A 13 -8.74 -1.01 0.05
N TYR A 14 -8.18 -1.90 -0.77
CA TYR A 14 -8.29 -3.34 -0.57
C TYR A 14 -7.71 -3.79 0.77
N ILE A 15 -6.51 -3.30 1.14
CA ILE A 15 -5.87 -3.61 2.43
C ILE A 15 -6.76 -3.15 3.58
N VAL A 16 -7.27 -1.91 3.54
CA VAL A 16 -8.14 -1.36 4.58
C VAL A 16 -9.43 -2.17 4.70
N TRP A 17 -10.07 -2.49 3.58
CA TRP A 17 -11.26 -3.33 3.55
C TRP A 17 -10.99 -4.72 4.15
N TYR A 18 -9.90 -5.37 3.76
CA TYR A 18 -9.55 -6.71 4.20
C TYR A 18 -9.32 -6.75 5.72
N VAL A 19 -8.54 -5.81 6.26
CA VAL A 19 -8.26 -5.78 7.69
C VAL A 19 -9.53 -5.53 8.49
N ASN A 20 -10.38 -4.58 8.06
CA ASN A 20 -11.59 -4.21 8.81
C ASN A 20 -12.64 -5.32 8.80
N ARG A 21 -12.66 -6.15 7.76
CA ARG A 21 -13.53 -7.34 7.69
C ARG A 21 -13.07 -8.47 8.61
N ASN A 22 -11.78 -8.53 8.93
CA ASN A 22 -11.16 -9.58 9.76
C ASN A 22 -10.70 -9.04 11.12
N ALA A 23 -11.28 -7.94 11.59
CA ALA A 23 -10.86 -7.18 12.78
C ALA A 23 -11.26 -7.85 14.13
N GLU A 24 -11.18 -9.17 14.23
CA GLU A 24 -11.43 -9.89 15.49
C GLU A 24 -10.24 -9.83 16.45
N ASN A 25 -9.05 -9.45 15.96
CA ASN A 25 -7.83 -9.35 16.74
C ASN A 25 -7.40 -7.88 16.94
N PRO A 26 -7.32 -7.36 18.18
CA PRO A 26 -6.85 -6.01 18.48
C PRO A 26 -5.42 -5.71 17.98
N LEU A 27 -4.57 -6.73 17.81
CA LEU A 27 -3.22 -6.56 17.24
C LEU A 27 -3.22 -6.25 15.73
N CYS A 28 -4.36 -6.46 15.06
CA CYS A 28 -4.53 -6.19 13.64
C CYS A 28 -4.86 -4.72 13.33
N GLU A 29 -4.67 -3.79 14.26
CA GLU A 29 -4.83 -2.36 13.99
C GLU A 29 -3.98 -1.92 12.79
N LEU A 30 -4.66 -1.45 11.76
CA LEU A 30 -4.06 -0.87 10.56
C LEU A 30 -3.89 0.64 10.70
N THR A 31 -2.70 1.09 11.07
CA THR A 31 -2.33 2.51 11.05
C THR A 31 -1.86 2.94 9.66
N PRO A 32 -1.85 4.25 9.33
CA PRO A 32 -1.27 4.77 8.09
C PRO A 32 0.17 4.30 7.84
N LEU A 33 0.99 4.23 8.88
CA LEU A 33 2.36 3.73 8.76
C LEU A 33 2.38 2.25 8.36
N LYS A 34 1.56 1.42 9.01
CA LYS A 34 1.45 -0.01 8.70
C LYS A 34 0.92 -0.23 7.27
N LEU A 35 -0.09 0.53 6.86
CA LEU A 35 -0.66 0.51 5.52
C LEU A 35 0.42 0.71 4.44
N GLN A 36 1.32 1.69 4.63
CA GLN A 36 2.40 1.95 3.67
C GLN A 36 3.37 0.78 3.53
N LYS A 37 3.72 0.10 4.64
CA LYS A 37 4.62 -1.07 4.60
C LYS A 37 3.97 -2.27 3.95
N ILE A 38 2.71 -2.55 4.30
CA ILE A 38 1.95 -3.65 3.68
C ILE A 38 1.78 -3.39 2.17
N LEU A 39 1.43 -2.16 1.77
CA LEU A 39 1.32 -1.77 0.37
C LEU A 39 2.63 -2.00 -0.41
N TYR A 40 3.77 -1.58 0.16
CA TYR A 40 5.09 -1.84 -0.41
C TYR A 40 5.35 -3.34 -0.61
N TYR A 41 5.12 -4.18 0.41
CA TYR A 41 5.37 -5.62 0.30
C TYR A 41 4.42 -6.32 -0.66
N ILE A 42 3.18 -5.87 -0.80
CA ILE A 42 2.26 -6.37 -1.84
C ILE A 42 2.79 -6.01 -3.22
N ALA A 43 3.14 -4.75 -3.46
CA ALA A 43 3.63 -4.27 -4.75
C ALA A 43 4.91 -5.00 -5.18
N SER A 44 5.89 -5.12 -4.28
CA SER A 44 7.16 -5.79 -4.53
C SER A 44 7.00 -7.30 -4.75
N THR A 45 6.19 -7.98 -3.91
CA THR A 45 5.92 -9.42 -4.07
C THR A 45 5.18 -9.72 -5.37
N TYR A 46 4.18 -8.91 -5.71
CA TYR A 46 3.46 -9.03 -6.96
C TYR A 46 4.39 -8.83 -8.16
N PHE A 47 5.25 -7.80 -8.12
CA PHE A 47 6.16 -7.51 -9.22
C PHE A 47 7.18 -8.63 -9.43
N LYS A 48 7.76 -9.18 -8.36
CA LYS A 48 8.67 -10.33 -8.46
C LYS A 48 8.01 -11.56 -9.07
N LYS A 49 6.75 -11.83 -8.72
CA LYS A 49 6.05 -13.05 -9.15
C LYS A 49 5.54 -12.96 -10.59
N THR A 50 5.06 -11.79 -10.99
CA THR A 50 4.38 -11.59 -12.28
C THR A 50 5.26 -10.93 -13.35
N GLY A 51 6.38 -10.34 -12.94
CA GLY A 51 7.21 -9.49 -13.81
C GLY A 51 6.53 -8.18 -14.20
N THR A 52 5.37 -7.85 -13.62
CA THR A 52 4.60 -6.63 -13.96
C THR A 52 4.32 -5.79 -12.71
N ARG A 53 4.47 -4.47 -12.83
CA ARG A 53 4.13 -3.51 -11.78
C ARG A 53 2.62 -3.55 -11.48
N LEU A 54 2.27 -3.65 -10.19
CA LEU A 54 0.87 -3.64 -9.76
C LEU A 54 0.20 -2.28 -10.01
N PHE A 55 0.95 -1.19 -9.80
CA PHE A 55 0.54 0.20 -10.04
C PHE A 55 1.70 1.06 -10.55
N SER A 56 1.39 2.29 -11.00
CA SER A 56 2.34 3.19 -11.67
C SER A 56 3.09 4.14 -10.74
N GLU A 57 2.46 4.45 -9.62
CA GLU A 57 2.85 5.47 -8.67
C GLU A 57 4.20 5.13 -8.05
N HIS A 58 5.02 6.16 -7.85
CA HIS A 58 6.33 5.98 -7.27
C HIS A 58 6.22 5.65 -5.78
N ILE A 59 6.95 4.62 -5.38
CA ILE A 59 7.24 4.38 -3.97
C ILE A 59 8.45 5.23 -3.62
N GLN A 60 8.29 6.15 -2.68
CA GLN A 60 9.32 7.06 -2.21
C GLN A 60 10.06 6.47 -1.00
N LYS A 61 11.34 6.83 -0.84
CA LYS A 61 12.17 6.49 0.33
C LYS A 61 11.99 7.58 1.38
N TRP A 62 11.29 7.28 2.47
CA TRP A 62 11.07 8.23 3.58
C TRP A 62 11.78 7.74 4.85
N GLN A 63 11.89 8.61 5.85
CA GLN A 63 12.58 8.34 7.13
C GLN A 63 12.10 7.05 7.82
N TYR A 64 10.83 6.69 7.68
CA TYR A 64 10.25 5.49 8.27
C TYR A 64 10.00 4.40 7.23
N GLY A 65 10.79 4.36 6.15
CA GLY A 65 10.72 3.36 5.08
C GLY A 65 9.91 3.80 3.84
N PRO A 66 9.49 2.85 3.00
CA PRO A 66 8.80 3.12 1.73
C PRO A 66 7.42 3.76 1.92
N VAL A 67 7.08 4.74 1.06
CA VAL A 67 5.80 5.47 1.09
C VAL A 67 5.29 5.75 -0.33
N VAL A 68 4.04 5.42 -0.62
CA VAL A 68 3.31 6.01 -1.76
C VAL A 68 2.62 7.28 -1.28
N LYS A 69 3.01 8.42 -1.86
CA LYS A 69 2.67 9.77 -1.37
C LYS A 69 1.16 10.02 -1.36
N GLU A 70 0.47 9.64 -2.43
CA GLU A 70 -0.98 9.79 -2.60
C GLU A 70 -1.75 9.02 -1.52
N VAL A 71 -1.34 7.77 -1.26
CA VAL A 71 -1.92 6.93 -0.19
C VAL A 71 -1.65 7.54 1.19
N TYR A 72 -0.46 8.09 1.42
CA TYR A 72 -0.14 8.74 2.68
C TYR A 72 -1.02 9.97 2.89
N HIS A 73 -1.16 10.84 1.88
CA HIS A 73 -1.97 12.04 2.00
C HIS A 73 -3.45 11.75 2.30
N GLU A 74 -3.99 10.66 1.76
CA GLU A 74 -5.37 10.24 2.05
C GLU A 74 -5.53 9.78 3.51
N PHE A 75 -4.64 8.91 3.99
CA PHE A 75 -4.84 8.23 5.27
C PHE A 75 -4.07 8.86 6.45
N LYS A 76 -3.16 9.82 6.24
CA LYS A 76 -2.37 10.44 7.32
C LYS A 76 -3.21 11.07 8.43
N GLY A 77 -4.45 11.47 8.15
CA GLY A 77 -5.35 12.07 9.12
C GLY A 77 -5.71 11.14 10.29
N PHE A 78 -5.57 9.81 10.12
CA PHE A 78 -5.75 8.85 11.20
C PHE A 78 -4.58 8.85 12.21
N GLY A 79 -3.42 9.40 11.84
CA GLY A 79 -2.24 9.49 12.72
C GLY A 79 -1.74 8.11 13.14
N PHE A 80 -1.81 7.81 14.43
CA PHE A 80 -1.46 6.50 15.00
C PHE A 80 -2.67 5.59 15.21
N HIS A 81 -3.86 6.02 14.83
CA HIS A 81 -5.09 5.27 15.02
C HIS A 81 -5.37 4.35 13.83
N HIS A 82 -6.24 3.39 14.08
CA HIS A 82 -6.75 2.46 13.08
C HIS A 82 -7.55 3.17 11.97
N ILE A 83 -7.26 2.83 10.71
CA ILE A 83 -8.01 3.27 9.53
C ILE A 83 -9.31 2.49 9.43
N SER A 84 -10.41 3.14 9.79
CA SER A 84 -11.71 2.48 9.94
C SER A 84 -12.46 2.21 8.64
N LYS A 85 -12.08 2.83 7.51
CA LYS A 85 -12.73 2.58 6.22
C LYS A 85 -11.88 2.97 5.01
N PRO A 86 -12.09 2.32 3.86
CA PRO A 86 -11.50 2.74 2.59
C PRO A 86 -11.89 4.17 2.17
N LYS A 87 -11.11 4.74 1.25
CA LYS A 87 -11.46 5.98 0.56
C LYS A 87 -12.69 5.75 -0.33
N ALA A 88 -13.68 6.63 -0.21
CA ALA A 88 -14.79 6.72 -1.15
C ALA A 88 -14.38 7.55 -2.39
N SER A 89 -14.90 7.15 -3.56
CA SER A 89 -14.70 7.86 -4.82
C SER A 89 -15.81 8.89 -5.03
N LEU A 90 -15.47 10.01 -5.66
CA LEU A 90 -16.44 11.03 -6.08
C LEU A 90 -16.64 10.90 -7.58
N THR A 91 -17.88 10.69 -8.01
CA THR A 91 -18.24 10.62 -9.42
C THR A 91 -19.02 11.88 -9.79
N ILE A 92 -18.58 12.56 -10.83
CA ILE A 92 -19.28 13.69 -11.43
C ILE A 92 -20.22 13.14 -12.49
N CYS A 93 -21.50 13.43 -12.37
CA CYS A 93 -22.47 13.15 -13.41
C CYS A 93 -22.82 14.47 -14.11
N ASP A 94 -22.49 14.56 -15.39
CA ASP A 94 -22.88 15.68 -16.25
C ASP A 94 -24.09 15.28 -17.10
N SER A 95 -25.27 15.40 -16.50
CA SER A 95 -26.57 15.17 -17.15
C SER A 95 -27.35 16.48 -17.35
N GLY A 96 -26.64 17.60 -17.47
CA GLY A 96 -27.24 18.94 -17.58
C GLY A 96 -27.49 19.65 -16.24
N THR A 97 -27.22 18.99 -15.11
CA THR A 97 -27.08 19.60 -13.78
C THR A 97 -25.87 18.96 -13.12
N PHE A 98 -24.88 19.77 -12.70
CA PHE A 98 -23.69 19.28 -12.03
C PHE A 98 -24.08 18.60 -10.72
N SER A 99 -23.94 17.27 -10.67
CA SER A 99 -24.19 16.48 -9.47
C SER A 99 -22.96 15.67 -9.11
N ILE A 100 -22.56 15.74 -7.83
CA ILE A 100 -21.47 14.95 -7.27
C ILE A 100 -22.12 13.81 -6.48
N SER A 101 -21.80 12.57 -6.86
CA SER A 101 -22.19 11.39 -6.10
C SER A 101 -20.98 10.77 -5.42
N ARG A 102 -21.18 10.31 -4.18
CA ARG A 102 -20.17 9.57 -3.42
C ARG A 102 -20.42 8.08 -3.65
N LYS A 103 -19.41 7.39 -4.18
CA LYS A 103 -19.40 5.93 -4.33
C LYS A 103 -18.48 5.36 -3.26
N GLU A 104 -19.05 4.57 -2.35
CA GLU A 104 -18.24 3.79 -1.40
C GLU A 104 -17.43 2.72 -2.14
N TYR A 105 -16.29 2.34 -1.56
CA TYR A 105 -15.41 1.33 -2.15
C TYR A 105 -16.14 -0.01 -2.31
N ASP A 106 -16.03 -0.61 -3.49
CA ASP A 106 -16.56 -1.93 -3.77
C ASP A 106 -15.41 -2.94 -3.91
N PRO A 107 -15.23 -3.88 -2.95
CA PRO A 107 -14.17 -4.87 -3.00
C PRO A 107 -14.31 -5.84 -4.18
N LEU A 108 -15.50 -5.94 -4.79
CA LEU A 108 -15.74 -6.84 -5.93
C LEU A 108 -14.95 -6.43 -7.18
N GLU A 109 -14.54 -5.16 -7.27
CA GLU A 109 -13.75 -4.65 -8.40
C GLU A 109 -12.37 -5.31 -8.50
N LEU A 110 -11.78 -5.70 -7.37
CA LEU A 110 -10.47 -6.36 -7.32
C LEU A 110 -10.57 -7.86 -6.98
N SER A 111 -11.69 -8.32 -6.41
CA SER A 111 -11.79 -9.71 -5.92
C SER A 111 -11.75 -10.77 -7.03
N GLY A 112 -12.03 -10.39 -8.29
CA GLY A 112 -11.94 -11.31 -9.43
C GLY A 112 -10.51 -11.64 -9.87
N ASP A 113 -9.52 -10.88 -9.39
CA ASP A 113 -8.11 -11.12 -9.69
C ASP A 113 -7.48 -12.09 -8.68
N ASN A 114 -7.56 -13.38 -8.99
CA ASN A 114 -7.04 -14.44 -8.13
C ASN A 114 -5.52 -14.31 -7.86
N GLU A 115 -4.74 -13.80 -8.82
CA GLU A 115 -3.29 -13.68 -8.62
C GLU A 115 -2.97 -12.57 -7.62
N PHE A 116 -3.54 -11.38 -7.80
CA PHE A 116 -3.42 -10.28 -6.85
C PHE A 116 -3.95 -10.66 -5.47
N THR A 117 -5.20 -11.15 -5.39
CA THR A 117 -5.84 -11.43 -4.10
C THR A 117 -5.09 -12.48 -3.30
N ASN A 118 -4.57 -13.53 -3.93
CA ASN A 118 -3.75 -14.52 -3.23
C ASN A 118 -2.48 -13.92 -2.62
N ILE A 119 -1.79 -13.04 -3.35
CA ILE A 119 -0.59 -12.36 -2.86
C ILE A 119 -0.95 -11.36 -1.76
N ALA A 120 -1.94 -10.50 -2.00
CA ALA A 120 -2.39 -9.49 -1.06
C ALA A 120 -2.83 -10.12 0.26
N ASN A 121 -3.70 -11.13 0.22
CA ASN A 121 -4.21 -11.79 1.41
C ASN A 121 -3.10 -12.46 2.23
N LYS A 122 -2.13 -13.11 1.57
CA LYS A 122 -0.97 -13.73 2.24
C LYS A 122 -0.10 -12.66 2.93
N ILE A 123 0.19 -11.55 2.26
CA ILE A 123 1.00 -10.46 2.83
C ILE A 123 0.25 -9.76 3.97
N ILE A 124 -1.04 -9.45 3.80
CA ILE A 124 -1.86 -8.79 4.82
C ILE A 124 -1.97 -9.69 6.06
N SER A 125 -2.33 -10.97 5.90
CA SER A 125 -2.42 -11.91 7.05
C SER A 125 -1.07 -12.11 7.77
N THR A 126 0.05 -12.00 7.05
CA THR A 126 1.39 -12.09 7.65
C THR A 126 1.73 -10.86 8.49
N TYR A 127 1.49 -9.65 7.96
CA TYR A 127 1.99 -8.41 8.56
C TYR A 127 0.96 -7.59 9.35
N ALA A 128 -0.34 -7.82 9.16
CA ALA A 128 -1.36 -7.14 9.96
C ALA A 128 -1.16 -7.34 11.48
N PRO A 129 -0.77 -8.53 11.98
CA PRO A 129 -0.52 -8.74 13.41
C PRO A 129 0.78 -8.11 13.95
N TRP A 130 1.70 -7.68 13.08
CA TRP A 130 2.98 -7.09 13.49
C TRP A 130 2.79 -5.66 14.01
N LYS A 131 3.70 -5.15 14.83
CA LYS A 131 3.66 -3.72 15.18
C LYS A 131 4.12 -2.90 13.98
N ALA A 132 3.65 -1.66 13.90
CA ALA A 132 4.03 -0.77 12.81
C ALA A 132 5.56 -0.56 12.74
N PHE A 133 6.24 -0.46 13.90
CA PHE A 133 7.69 -0.29 13.95
C PHE A 133 8.47 -1.56 13.60
N ASP A 134 7.95 -2.75 13.86
CA ASP A 134 8.60 -4.00 13.41
C ASP A 134 8.72 -4.02 11.87
N LEU A 135 7.72 -3.48 11.16
CA LEU A 135 7.77 -3.33 9.71
C LEU A 135 8.73 -2.21 9.24
N VAL A 136 8.86 -1.14 10.03
CA VAL A 136 9.86 -0.08 9.76
C VAL A 136 11.25 -0.68 9.86
N GLU A 137 11.56 -1.37 10.96
CA GLU A 137 12.83 -2.05 11.17
C GLU A 137 13.11 -3.04 10.04
N LEU A 138 12.13 -3.84 9.63
CA LEU A 138 12.28 -4.74 8.50
C LEU A 138 12.70 -3.98 7.23
N THR A 139 12.02 -2.89 6.88
CA THR A 139 12.39 -2.11 5.69
C THR A 139 13.76 -1.43 5.80
N HIS A 140 14.18 -1.03 7.00
CA HIS A 140 15.49 -0.41 7.22
C HIS A 140 16.66 -1.42 7.12
N THR A 141 16.36 -2.72 7.22
CA THR A 141 17.36 -3.78 6.98
C THR A 141 17.53 -4.13 5.50
N GLU A 142 16.78 -3.51 4.58
CA GLU A 142 16.91 -3.69 3.13
C GLU A 142 17.89 -2.66 2.55
N GLU A 143 18.81 -3.09 1.69
CA GLU A 143 19.81 -2.23 1.03
C GLU A 143 19.15 -1.04 0.32
N ALA A 144 18.02 -1.29 -0.34
CA ALA A 144 17.21 -0.27 -1.01
C ALA A 144 16.82 0.91 -0.11
N TRP A 145 16.70 0.73 1.21
CA TRP A 145 16.53 1.85 2.13
C TRP A 145 17.85 2.27 2.77
N LYS A 146 18.60 1.29 3.28
CA LYS A 146 19.82 1.47 4.08
C LYS A 146 20.90 2.26 3.36
N ASP A 147 21.11 1.99 2.07
CA ASP A 147 22.17 2.64 1.29
C ASP A 147 21.91 4.14 1.07
N PHE A 148 20.65 4.56 1.24
CA PHE A 148 20.21 5.94 1.06
C PHE A 148 19.86 6.64 2.38
N GLU A 149 20.08 6.01 3.55
CA GLU A 149 19.68 6.55 4.85
C GLU A 149 20.16 7.98 5.07
N SER A 150 21.45 8.26 4.81
CA SER A 150 22.03 9.61 4.96
C SER A 150 21.27 10.66 4.14
N ASP A 151 20.90 10.33 2.91
CA ASP A 151 20.26 11.25 1.97
C ASP A 151 18.78 11.44 2.32
N ILE A 152 18.11 10.38 2.75
CA ILE A 152 16.76 10.41 3.30
C ILE A 152 16.71 11.34 4.53
N MET A 153 17.68 11.22 5.44
CA MET A 153 17.74 12.06 6.65
C MET A 153 18.04 13.53 6.34
N LYS A 154 18.65 13.83 5.19
CA LYS A 154 18.83 15.21 4.67
C LYS A 154 17.60 15.74 3.93
N GLY A 155 16.55 14.94 3.78
CA GLY A 155 15.32 15.32 3.09
C GLY A 155 15.43 15.26 1.56
N ILE A 156 16.39 14.50 1.01
CA ILE A 156 16.49 14.30 -0.44
C ILE A 156 15.32 13.42 -0.88
N GLU A 157 14.54 13.90 -1.86
CA GLU A 157 13.46 13.12 -2.44
C GLU A 157 14.01 11.99 -3.32
N LEU A 158 13.81 10.75 -2.88
CA LEU A 158 14.28 9.55 -3.56
C LEU A 158 13.12 8.59 -3.78
N THR A 159 13.20 7.79 -4.86
CA THR A 159 12.19 6.78 -5.23
C THR A 159 12.84 5.41 -5.36
N TYR A 160 12.05 4.36 -5.17
CA TYR A 160 12.47 2.97 -5.41
C TYR A 160 12.42 2.65 -6.91
N SER A 161 13.54 2.17 -7.43
CA SER A 161 13.70 1.60 -8.77
C SER A 161 13.09 0.20 -8.88
N ASP A 162 12.97 -0.31 -10.11
CA ASP A 162 12.50 -1.69 -10.34
C ASP A 162 13.39 -2.73 -9.67
N ASN A 163 14.72 -2.60 -9.80
CA ASN A 163 15.66 -3.54 -9.20
C ASN A 163 15.56 -3.57 -7.68
N GLU A 164 15.36 -2.41 -7.05
CA GLU A 164 15.16 -2.32 -5.60
C GLU A 164 13.85 -2.97 -5.14
N LEU A 165 12.75 -2.85 -5.92
CA LEU A 165 11.52 -3.56 -5.60
C LEU A 165 11.66 -5.08 -5.78
N LEU A 166 12.40 -5.50 -6.81
CA LEU A 166 12.71 -6.90 -7.07
C LEU A 166 13.67 -7.50 -6.04
N SER A 167 14.45 -6.68 -5.33
CA SER A 167 15.36 -7.11 -4.26
C SER A 167 14.76 -7.00 -2.84
N ALA A 168 13.57 -6.42 -2.69
CA ALA A 168 12.89 -6.31 -1.39
C ALA A 168 12.86 -7.65 -0.63
N LYS A 169 12.72 -7.66 0.69
CA LYS A 169 12.58 -8.96 1.37
C LYS A 169 11.22 -9.58 1.02
N SER A 170 11.23 -10.86 0.69
CA SER A 170 10.00 -11.61 0.38
C SER A 170 9.56 -12.37 1.63
N VAL A 171 8.26 -12.39 1.90
CA VAL A 171 7.67 -13.52 2.62
C VAL A 171 7.86 -14.73 1.71
N ASN A 172 8.34 -15.87 2.21
CA ASN A 172 8.47 -17.09 1.40
C ASN A 172 7.11 -17.39 0.75
N VAL A 173 6.99 -17.11 -0.56
CA VAL A 173 5.77 -17.32 -1.35
C VAL A 173 5.74 -18.75 -1.83
#